data_AF-A0A1G5PTS4-F1
#
_entry.id   AF-A0A1G5PTS4-F1
#
_cell.length_a   1.000
_cell.length_b   1.000
_cell.length_c   1.000
_cell.angle_alpha   90.00
_cell.angle_beta   90.00
_cell.angle_gamma   90.00
#
_symmetry.space_group_name_H-M   'P 1'
#
loop_
_entity.id
_entity.type
_entity.pdbx_description
1 polymer ?
#
loop_
_entity_poly.entity_id
_entity_poly.type
_entity_poly.pdbx_seq_one_letter_code
_entity_poly.pdbx_strand_id
1 'polypeptide(L)'
;MENIIKAKVLGARRGKMDGGVKYASIYIIEDVMNEDDKKGALPMKMNCEYGLLDHLDAEHLPAEMELQVKLDMGAGGKAAMYVQAVRPVEKGNGAGARTTSAPGSNKTGTEK
;
A
#
# COMPACT_ATOMS: atom_id res chain seq x y z
N MET A 1 18.85 -2.50 2.17
CA MET A 1 17.78 -3.13 2.97
C MET A 1 16.54 -3.12 2.10
N GLU A 2 15.96 -4.29 1.87
CA GLU A 2 14.75 -4.45 1.05
C GLU A 2 13.59 -4.76 1.99
N ASN A 3 12.51 -4.01 1.84
CA ASN A 3 11.31 -4.11 2.66
C ASN A 3 10.13 -4.44 1.74
N ILE A 4 9.22 -5.30 2.20
CA ILE A 4 7.97 -5.59 1.49
C ILE A 4 6.86 -4.75 2.12
N ILE A 5 6.15 -3.97 1.31
CA ILE A 5 4.99 -3.17 1.72
C ILE A 5 3.76 -3.75 1.03
N LYS A 6 2.72 -4.07 1.79
CA LYS A 6 1.40 -4.38 1.24
C LYS A 6 0.58 -3.11 1.25
N ALA A 7 0.14 -2.66 0.08
CA ALA A 7 -0.63 -1.44 -0.03
C ALA A 7 -1.57 -1.49 -1.23
N LYS A 8 -2.58 -0.63 -1.19
CA LYS A 8 -3.47 -0.44 -2.32
C LYS A 8 -2.82 0.51 -3.32
N VAL A 9 -2.48 -0.02 -4.49
CA VAL A 9 -1.98 0.77 -5.61
C VAL A 9 -3.16 1.48 -6.25
N LEU A 10 -3.11 2.82 -6.25
CA LEU A 10 -4.15 3.69 -6.81
C LEU A 10 -3.99 3.91 -8.31
N GLY A 11 -2.74 3.91 -8.77
CA GLY A 11 -2.39 4.24 -10.15
C GLY A 11 -0.90 4.28 -10.35
N ALA A 12 -0.49 4.39 -11.61
CA ALA A 12 0.91 4.56 -11.97
C ALA A 12 1.06 5.57 -13.10
N ARG A 13 2.25 6.17 -13.19
CA ARG A 13 2.58 7.15 -14.20
C ARG A 13 3.96 6.88 -14.78
N ARG A 14 4.04 6.97 -16.11
CA ARG A 14 5.30 7.08 -16.85
C ARG A 14 5.44 8.46 -17.45
N GLY A 15 6.67 8.94 -17.58
CA GLY A 15 6.96 10.13 -18.33
C GLY A 15 8.37 10.14 -18.89
N LYS A 16 8.58 11.05 -19.84
CA LYS A 16 9.89 11.40 -20.39
C LYS A 16 10.09 12.89 -20.12
N MET A 17 11.28 13.25 -19.68
CA MET A 17 11.73 14.64 -19.55
C MET A 17 12.68 14.97 -20.70
N ASP A 18 12.95 16.26 -20.86
CA ASP A 18 13.93 16.76 -21.81
C ASP A 18 15.31 16.11 -21.56
N GLY A 19 16.06 15.89 -22.63
CA GLY A 19 17.33 15.14 -22.55
C GLY A 19 17.17 13.61 -22.46
N GLY A 20 15.97 13.08 -22.68
CA GLY A 20 15.75 11.62 -22.79
C GLY A 20 15.63 10.89 -21.45
N VAL A 21 15.61 11.61 -20.33
CA VAL A 21 15.44 11.04 -19.00
C VAL A 21 14.03 10.48 -18.85
N LYS A 22 13.93 9.20 -18.48
CA LYS A 22 12.66 8.51 -18.26
C LYS A 22 12.38 8.38 -16.77
N TYR A 23 11.14 8.57 -16.36
CA TYR A 23 10.70 8.35 -14.98
C TYR A 23 9.42 7.53 -14.93
N ALA A 24 9.28 6.76 -13.86
CA ALA A 24 8.07 6.05 -13.52
C ALA A 24 7.80 6.16 -12.02
N SER A 25 6.52 6.26 -11.67
CA SER A 25 6.08 6.32 -10.28
C SER A 25 4.77 5.58 -10.07
N ILE A 26 4.65 4.97 -8.90
CA ILE A 26 3.44 4.32 -8.41
C ILE A 26 2.84 5.19 -7.31
N TYR A 27 1.52 5.31 -7.31
CA TYR A 27 0.75 5.97 -6.25
C TYR A 27 0.09 4.89 -5.42
N ILE A 28 0.37 4.87 -4.12
CA ILE A 28 -0.25 3.94 -3.19
C ILE A 28 -1.01 4.68 -2.10
N ILE A 29 -1.85 3.92 -1.40
CA ILE A 29 -2.42 4.33 -0.13
C ILE A 29 -2.23 3.17 0.86
N GLU A 30 -1.64 3.48 2.01
CA GLU A 30 -1.53 2.54 3.12
C GLU A 30 -2.78 2.62 4.00
N ASP A 31 -3.07 1.55 4.73
CA ASP A 31 -4.21 1.51 5.63
C ASP A 31 -4.20 2.68 6.63
N VAL A 32 -5.39 3.13 6.99
CA VAL A 32 -5.63 4.30 7.84
C VAL A 32 -4.81 4.18 9.12
N MET A 33 -3.89 5.14 9.33
CA MET A 33 -3.25 5.30 10.63
C MET A 33 -4.33 5.73 11.62
N ASN A 34 -4.64 4.88 12.59
CA ASN A 34 -5.63 5.15 13.63
C ASN A 34 -4.99 5.94 14.79
N GLU A 35 -4.17 6.94 14.46
CA GLU A 35 -3.66 7.93 15.42
C GLU A 35 -4.64 9.11 15.42
N ASP A 36 -5.06 9.57 16.61
CA ASP A 36 -6.11 10.59 16.73
C ASP A 36 -5.80 11.90 15.99
N ASP A 37 -4.51 12.20 15.82
CA ASP A 37 -3.99 13.39 15.11
C ASP A 37 -3.67 13.15 13.63
N LYS A 38 -3.77 11.92 13.13
CA LYS A 38 -3.48 11.54 11.73
C LYS A 38 -4.60 10.70 11.10
N LYS A 39 -5.85 11.11 11.35
CA LYS A 39 -7.03 10.46 10.76
C LYS A 39 -7.03 10.66 9.24
N GLY A 40 -6.91 9.56 8.52
CA GLY A 40 -6.95 9.52 7.07
C GLY A 40 -5.94 8.54 6.51
N ALA A 41 -6.09 8.24 5.23
CA ALA A 41 -5.14 7.44 4.50
C ALA A 41 -4.32 8.38 3.60
N LEU A 42 -3.02 8.46 3.82
CA LEU A 42 -2.14 9.39 3.10
C LEU A 42 -1.67 8.73 1.81
N PRO A 43 -2.01 9.28 0.63
CA PRO A 43 -1.48 8.77 -0.62
C PRO A 43 0.02 9.06 -0.70
N MET A 44 0.79 8.04 -1.05
CA MET A 44 2.24 8.12 -1.19
C MET A 44 2.65 7.87 -2.63
N LYS A 45 3.58 8.69 -3.13
CA LYS A 45 4.21 8.49 -4.44
C LYS A 45 5.56 7.81 -4.25
N MET A 46 5.75 6.66 -4.87
CA MET A 46 7.02 5.93 -4.89
C MET A 46 7.62 5.92 -6.30
N ASN A 47 8.93 6.10 -6.39
CA ASN A 47 9.65 6.01 -7.66
C ASN A 47 9.95 4.55 -7.99
N CYS A 48 10.03 4.21 -9.28
CA CYS A 48 10.31 2.84 -9.72
C CYS A 48 11.02 2.82 -11.08
N GLU A 49 11.45 1.64 -11.50
CA GLU A 49 12.05 1.46 -12.82
C GLU A 49 11.02 1.71 -13.92
N TYR A 50 11.45 2.31 -15.04
CA TYR A 50 10.54 2.64 -16.13
C TYR A 50 9.78 1.42 -16.67
N GLY A 51 10.45 0.27 -16.83
CA GLY A 51 9.87 -0.98 -17.32
C GLY A 51 8.98 -1.71 -16.30
N LEU A 52 9.10 -1.40 -15.01
CA LEU A 52 8.37 -2.11 -13.96
C LEU A 52 6.85 -2.01 -14.11
N LEU A 53 6.36 -0.88 -14.64
CA LEU A 53 4.92 -0.69 -14.86
C LEU A 53 4.35 -1.54 -16.01
N ASP A 54 5.16 -2.25 -16.80
CA ASP A 54 4.67 -3.23 -17.79
C ASP A 54 4.11 -4.49 -17.10
N HIS A 55 4.53 -4.74 -15.86
CA HIS A 55 3.99 -5.80 -15.02
C HIS A 55 2.75 -5.35 -14.24
N LEU A 56 2.40 -4.06 -14.31
CA LEU A 56 1.23 -3.50 -13.64
C LEU A 56 0.06 -3.53 -14.62
N ASP A 57 -0.92 -4.37 -14.34
CA ASP A 57 -2.18 -4.36 -15.10
C ASP A 57 -2.98 -3.11 -14.74
N ALA A 58 -2.84 -2.07 -15.57
CA ALA A 58 -3.44 -0.76 -15.32
C ALA A 58 -4.98 -0.78 -15.38
N GLU A 59 -5.59 -1.75 -16.07
CA GLU A 59 -7.05 -1.88 -16.16
C GLU A 59 -7.67 -2.36 -14.84
N HIS A 60 -6.87 -3.00 -13.99
CA HIS A 60 -7.30 -3.57 -12.72
C HIS A 60 -6.95 -2.69 -11.52
N LEU A 61 -6.47 -1.46 -11.73
CA LEU A 61 -6.24 -0.50 -10.66
C LEU A 61 -7.55 0.26 -10.32
N PRO A 62 -7.82 0.56 -9.04
CA PRO A 62 -6.94 0.33 -7.89
C PRO A 62 -6.98 -1.12 -7.35
N ALA A 63 -5.82 -1.66 -6.95
CA ALA A 63 -5.70 -3.05 -6.47
C ALA A 63 -4.70 -3.21 -5.31
N GLU A 64 -4.91 -4.24 -4.48
CA GLU A 64 -3.99 -4.64 -3.41
C GLU A 64 -2.76 -5.32 -3.99
N MET A 65 -1.57 -4.78 -3.70
CA MET A 65 -0.31 -5.29 -4.22
C MET A 65 0.78 -5.33 -3.15
N GLU A 66 1.68 -6.29 -3.30
CA GLU A 66 2.95 -6.35 -2.56
C GLU A 66 4.02 -5.63 -3.37
N LEU A 67 4.63 -4.62 -2.74
CA LEU A 67 5.72 -3.82 -3.29
C LEU A 67 7.02 -4.21 -2.60
N GLN A 68 8.01 -4.65 -3.37
CA GLN A 68 9.37 -4.78 -2.86
C GLN A 68 10.07 -3.44 -3.02
N VAL A 69 10.44 -2.84 -1.90
CA VAL A 69 10.92 -1.46 -1.82
C VAL A 69 12.32 -1.44 -1.24
N LYS A 70 13.23 -0.77 -1.95
CA LYS A 70 14.56 -0.46 -1.46
C LYS A 70 14.55 0.93 -0.85
N LEU A 71 15.02 1.02 0.39
CA LEU A 71 15.31 2.30 1.02
C LEU A 71 16.73 2.71 0.61
N ASP A 72 16.83 3.83 -0.10
CA ASP A 72 18.10 4.46 -0.44
C ASP A 72 18.27 5.73 0.40
N MET A 73 19.37 5.78 1.16
CA MET A 73 19.75 6.94 1.95
C MET A 73 20.59 7.88 1.08
N GLY A 74 20.01 9.00 0.67
CA GLY A 74 20.71 10.02 -0.10
C GLY A 74 21.69 10.83 0.76
N ALA A 75 22.66 11.47 0.10
CA ALA A 75 23.52 12.45 0.75
C ALA A 75 22.67 13.60 1.33
N GLY A 76 22.84 13.90 2.62
CA GLY A 76 22.04 14.89 3.35
C GLY A 76 20.86 14.33 4.15
N GLY A 77 20.83 13.01 4.40
CA GLY A 77 19.88 12.38 5.34
C GLY A 77 18.46 12.19 4.79
N LYS A 78 18.24 12.43 3.49
CA LYS A 78 16.95 12.20 2.83
C LYS A 78 16.83 10.73 2.45
N ALA A 79 15.85 10.04 3.03
CA ALA A 79 15.48 8.70 2.61
C ALA A 79 14.60 8.77 1.35
N ALA A 80 14.94 7.99 0.33
CA ALA A 80 14.11 7.78 -0.85
C ALA A 80 13.68 6.30 -0.90
N MET A 81 12.41 6.08 -1.21
CA MET A 81 11.88 4.74 -1.45
C MET A 81 11.82 4.47 -2.95
N TYR A 82 12.38 3.33 -3.35
CA TYR A 82 12.42 2.88 -4.73
C TYR A 82 11.83 1.48 -4.87
N VAL A 83 10.77 1.34 -5.67
CA VAL A 83 10.10 0.05 -5.90
C VAL A 83 10.88 -0.76 -6.93
N GLN A 84 11.22 -1.99 -6.58
CA GLN A 84 11.97 -2.93 -7.40
C GLN A 84 11.11 -4.05 -7.99
N ALA A 85 10.00 -4.40 -7.33
CA ALA A 85 9.07 -5.40 -7.82
C ALA A 85 7.65 -5.09 -7.33
N VAL A 86 6.67 -5.51 -8.12
CA VAL A 86 5.24 -5.41 -7.80
C VAL A 86 4.59 -6.75 -8.08
N ARG A 87 3.77 -7.23 -7.15
CA ARG A 87 2.99 -8.46 -7.32
C ARG A 87 1.58 -8.27 -6.76
N PRO A 88 0.53 -8.82 -7.39
CA PRO A 88 -0.77 -8.89 -6.75
C PRO A 88 -0.65 -9.59 -5.40
N VAL A 89 -1.35 -9.10 -4.38
CA VAL A 89 -1.48 -9.88 -3.13
C VAL A 89 -2.21 -11.17 -3.48
N GLU A 90 -1.57 -12.32 -3.26
CA GLU A 90 -2.27 -13.59 -3.39
C GLU A 90 -3.46 -13.57 -2.42
N LYS A 91 -4.68 -13.56 -2.97
CA LYS A 91 -5.88 -13.90 -2.18
C LYS A 91 -5.71 -15.36 -1.78
N GLY A 92 -5.07 -15.59 -0.64
CA GLY A 92 -5.13 -16.87 0.02
C GLY A 92 -6.60 -17.28 0.08
N ASN A 93 -6.89 -18.49 -0.36
CA ASN A 93 -8.20 -19.11 -0.27
C ASN A 93 -8.49 -19.42 1.22
N GLY A 94 -8.56 -18.37 2.04
CA GLY A 94 -8.70 -18.40 3.48
C GLY A 94 -10.16 -18.24 3.86
N ALA A 95 -10.84 -19.38 4.00
CA ALA A 95 -12.05 -19.47 4.79
C ALA A 95 -11.76 -19.03 6.25
N GLY A 96 -12.64 -18.21 6.81
CA GLY A 96 -12.69 -17.85 8.23
C GLY A 96 -11.81 -16.64 8.60
N ALA A 97 -12.25 -15.62 9.31
CA ALA A 97 -13.35 -15.53 10.25
C ALA A 97 -14.06 -14.17 10.13
N ARG A 98 -15.37 -14.21 9.85
CA ARG A 98 -16.29 -13.19 10.36
C ARG A 98 -16.38 -13.41 11.86
N THR A 99 -15.75 -12.55 12.66
CA THR A 99 -16.17 -12.37 14.05
C THR A 99 -17.07 -11.15 14.11
N THR A 100 -18.28 -11.31 13.60
CA THR A 100 -19.42 -10.49 14.01
C THR A 100 -19.95 -11.08 15.32
N SER A 101 -19.75 -10.38 16.43
CA SER A 101 -20.65 -10.48 17.57
C SER A 101 -20.77 -9.13 18.25
N ALA A 102 -21.91 -8.50 17.99
CA ALA A 102 -22.44 -7.31 18.65
C ALA A 102 -22.69 -7.56 20.16
N PRO A 103 -22.83 -6.50 20.98
CA PRO A 103 -22.99 -6.60 22.42
C PRO A 103 -24.42 -7.00 22.81
N GLY A 104 -24.55 -8.12 23.53
CA GLY A 104 -25.81 -8.65 24.04
C GLY A 104 -25.90 -8.54 25.57
N SER A 105 -26.76 -7.62 26.02
CA SER A 105 -27.46 -7.51 27.30
C SER A 105 -27.21 -8.56 28.39
N ASN A 106 -26.77 -8.12 29.58
CA ASN A 106 -26.97 -8.88 30.83
C ASN A 106 -27.92 -8.11 31.76
N LYS A 107 -29.17 -8.60 31.86
CA LYS A 107 -30.14 -8.25 32.91
C LYS A 107 -29.85 -9.18 34.10
N THR A 108 -29.30 -8.65 35.19
CA THR A 108 -29.25 -9.35 36.47
C THR A 108 -30.31 -8.77 37.38
N GLY A 109 -31.41 -9.52 37.52
CA GLY A 109 -32.35 -9.37 38.61
C GLY A 109 -32.76 -10.77 39.03
N THR A 110 -32.43 -11.19 40.25
CA THR A 110 -33.28 -12.11 41.01
C THR A 110 -33.00 -11.91 42.49
N GLU A 111 -34.01 -11.33 43.12
CA GLU A 111 -34.29 -11.29 44.55
C GLU A 111 -34.81 -12.67 44.97
N LYS A 112 -34.33 -13.21 46.10
CA LYS A 112 -35.12 -13.94 47.11
C LYS A 112 -34.26 -14.30 48.32
#